data_AF-A0A238VMJ1-F1
#
_entry.id   AF-A0A238VMJ1-F1
#
_cell.length_a   1.000
_cell.length_b   1.000
_cell.length_c   1.000
_cell.angle_alpha   90.00
_cell.angle_beta   90.00
_cell.angle_gamma   90.00
#
_symmetry.space_group_name_H-M   'P 1'
#
loop_
_entity.id
_entity.type
_entity.pdbx_description
1 polymer ?
#
loop_
_entity_poly.entity_id
_entity_poly.type
_entity_poly.pdbx_seq_one_letter_code
_entity_poly.pdbx_strand_id
1 'polypeptide(L)'
;MHDLTDVSGDPKASIPGQWPGGEPDDVRDMARRRGDLAQRADDLAARLEAELYDGIEVDLGLAVREAAEANRAFAAACRNGDEEEFDRALRETSRTIARCVDLVEALDSK
;
A
#
# COMPACT_ATOMS: atom_id res chain seq x y z
N MET A 1 -43.01 -37.19 -6.94
CA MET A 1 -41.87 -37.02 -7.87
C MET A 1 -41.72 -35.51 -8.05
N HIS A 2 -40.99 -34.86 -7.14
CA HIS A 2 -40.78 -33.41 -7.22
C HIS A 2 -39.58 -33.17 -8.12
N ASP A 3 -39.86 -32.46 -9.21
CA ASP A 3 -38.88 -31.95 -10.16
C ASP A 3 -38.26 -30.69 -9.54
N LEU A 4 -37.00 -30.80 -9.11
CA LEU A 4 -36.18 -29.69 -8.63
C LEU A 4 -35.36 -29.19 -9.82
N THR A 5 -36.02 -28.52 -10.76
CA THR A 5 -35.32 -27.78 -11.80
C THR A 5 -34.65 -26.56 -11.18
N ASP A 6 -33.32 -26.64 -11.19
CA ASP A 6 -32.43 -25.56 -11.54
C ASP A 6 -32.34 -24.37 -10.57
N VAL A 7 -31.51 -24.55 -9.54
CA VAL A 7 -30.80 -23.45 -8.88
C VAL A 7 -29.33 -23.51 -9.32
N SER A 8 -29.07 -23.52 -10.63
CA SER A 8 -27.73 -23.19 -11.13
C SER A 8 -27.55 -21.68 -11.09
N GLY A 9 -27.40 -21.14 -9.89
CA GLY A 9 -26.79 -19.83 -9.73
C GLY A 9 -25.34 -19.97 -10.14
N ASP A 10 -25.04 -19.67 -11.40
CA ASP A 10 -23.65 -19.51 -11.87
C ASP A 10 -22.93 -18.58 -10.89
N PRO A 11 -21.92 -19.04 -10.13
CA PRO A 11 -21.01 -18.10 -9.51
C PRO A 11 -20.29 -17.45 -10.68
N LYS A 12 -20.67 -16.21 -11.01
CA LYS A 12 -19.89 -15.36 -11.93
C LYS A 12 -18.44 -15.57 -11.57
N ALA A 13 -17.69 -16.21 -12.47
CA ALA A 13 -16.28 -16.46 -12.27
C ALA A 13 -15.65 -15.11 -11.90
N SER A 14 -15.17 -15.00 -10.66
CA SER A 14 -14.44 -13.82 -10.22
C SER A 14 -13.29 -13.65 -11.21
N ILE A 15 -13.29 -12.53 -11.93
CA ILE A 15 -12.17 -12.19 -12.80
C ILE A 15 -10.96 -12.03 -11.87
N PRO A 16 -9.85 -12.75 -12.10
CA PRO A 16 -8.64 -12.55 -11.31
C PRO A 16 -8.27 -11.07 -11.34
N GLY A 17 -8.15 -10.45 -10.16
CA GLY A 17 -7.88 -9.02 -10.08
C GLY A 17 -9.11 -8.10 -10.12
N GLN A 18 -10.32 -8.59 -9.81
CA GLN A 18 -11.51 -7.74 -9.67
C GLN A 18 -12.38 -8.13 -8.48
N TRP A 19 -12.75 -7.15 -7.66
CA TRP A 19 -13.65 -7.34 -6.52
C TRP A 19 -15.01 -7.92 -6.95
N PRO A 20 -15.48 -9.02 -6.34
CA PRO A 20 -16.79 -9.57 -6.64
C PRO A 20 -17.88 -8.57 -6.22
N GLY A 21 -18.55 -7.96 -7.21
CA GLY A 21 -19.58 -6.93 -6.99
C GLY A 21 -19.13 -5.48 -7.16
N GLY A 22 -17.88 -5.25 -7.56
CA GLY A 22 -17.28 -3.91 -7.68
C GLY A 22 -16.44 -3.54 -6.46
N GLU A 23 -15.51 -2.60 -6.63
CA GLU A 23 -14.61 -2.15 -5.55
C GLU A 23 -15.40 -1.56 -4.38
N PRO A 24 -15.25 -2.09 -3.15
CA PRO A 24 -15.89 -1.52 -1.96
C PRO A 24 -15.46 -0.06 -1.75
N ASP A 25 -16.39 0.81 -1.34
CA ASP A 25 -16.10 2.24 -1.17
C ASP A 25 -14.98 2.50 -0.14
N ASP A 26 -14.90 1.67 0.92
CA ASP A 26 -13.84 1.74 1.92
C ASP A 26 -12.46 1.40 1.33
N VAL A 27 -12.40 0.43 0.42
CA VAL A 27 -11.17 0.04 -0.28
C VAL A 27 -10.72 1.16 -1.22
N ARG A 28 -11.67 1.81 -1.91
CA ARG A 28 -11.38 2.94 -2.79
C ARG A 28 -10.85 4.15 -2.02
N ASP A 29 -11.46 4.48 -0.87
CA ASP A 29 -10.97 5.54 0.01
C ASP A 29 -9.58 5.21 0.55
N MET A 30 -9.35 3.97 0.95
CA MET A 30 -8.05 3.51 1.43
C MET A 30 -6.96 3.62 0.35
N ALA A 31 -7.26 3.17 -0.88
CA ALA A 31 -6.36 3.28 -2.03
C ALA A 31 -5.98 4.74 -2.31
N ARG A 32 -6.96 5.66 -2.25
CA ARG A 32 -6.73 7.09 -2.45
C ARG A 32 -5.80 7.67 -1.39
N ARG A 33 -6.11 7.45 -0.11
CA ARG A 33 -5.28 7.96 1.01
C ARG A 33 -3.84 7.45 0.96
N ARG A 34 -3.66 6.21 0.52
CA ARG A 34 -2.33 5.59 0.36
C ARG A 34 -1.58 6.18 -0.83
N GLY A 35 -2.27 6.47 -1.93
CA GLY A 35 -1.71 7.25 -3.03
C GLY A 35 -1.27 8.66 -2.59
N ASP A 36 -2.12 9.37 -1.84
CA ASP A 36 -1.79 10.70 -1.32
C ASP A 36 -0.60 10.66 -0.35
N LEU A 37 -0.52 9.63 0.49
CA LEU A 37 0.61 9.43 1.40
C LEU A 37 1.91 9.14 0.65
N ALA A 38 1.85 8.33 -0.42
CA ALA A 38 3.01 8.06 -1.26
C ALA A 38 3.55 9.36 -1.90
N GLN A 39 2.67 10.21 -2.43
CA GLN A 39 3.09 11.48 -3.02
C GLN A 39 3.78 12.38 -1.99
N ARG A 40 3.22 12.46 -0.78
CA ARG A 40 3.81 13.27 0.30
C ARG A 40 5.16 12.70 0.77
N ALA A 41 5.32 11.38 0.76
CA ALA A 41 6.58 10.72 1.07
C ALA A 41 7.62 10.99 -0.03
N ASP A 42 7.24 10.98 -1.32
CA ASP A 42 8.13 11.37 -2.42
C ASP A 42 8.61 12.82 -2.28
N ASP A 43 7.69 13.74 -2.00
CA ASP A 43 8.03 15.15 -1.80
C ASP A 43 8.99 15.33 -0.61
N LEU A 44 8.79 14.57 0.47
CA LEU A 44 9.68 14.58 1.63
C LEU A 44 11.05 14.00 1.28
N ALA A 45 11.10 12.85 0.62
CA ALA A 45 12.34 12.23 0.18
C ALA A 45 13.15 13.15 -0.72
N ALA A 46 12.52 13.84 -1.67
CA ALA A 46 13.20 14.78 -2.56
C ALA A 46 13.81 15.96 -1.78
N ARG A 47 13.12 16.44 -0.73
CA ARG A 47 13.64 17.50 0.15
C ARG A 47 14.81 17.02 0.98
N LEU A 48 14.71 15.81 1.53
CA LEU A 48 15.81 15.14 2.22
C LEU A 48 17.00 14.98 1.25
N GLU A 49 16.83 14.41 0.06
CA GLU A 49 17.92 14.29 -0.93
C GLU A 49 18.58 15.64 -1.30
N ALA A 50 17.84 16.74 -1.27
CA ALA A 50 18.36 18.07 -1.56
C ALA A 50 19.13 18.71 -0.39
N GLU A 51 18.82 18.34 0.85
CA GLU A 51 19.35 18.95 2.08
C GLU A 51 20.46 18.12 2.73
N LEU A 52 20.55 16.83 2.41
CA LEU A 52 21.39 15.89 3.13
C LEU A 52 22.74 15.64 2.48
N TYR A 53 23.79 15.58 3.31
CA TYR A 53 25.17 15.47 2.86
C TYR A 53 25.93 14.25 3.43
N ASP A 54 25.39 13.51 4.41
CA ASP A 54 26.09 12.42 5.11
C ASP A 54 25.13 11.50 5.90
N GLY A 55 25.41 10.19 5.91
CA GLY A 55 25.07 9.32 7.04
C GLY A 55 23.59 8.95 7.20
N ILE A 56 23.12 8.96 8.46
CA ILE A 56 21.79 8.44 8.84
C ILE A 56 20.64 9.22 8.18
N GLU A 57 20.88 10.46 7.77
CA GLU A 57 19.87 11.24 7.09
C GLU A 57 19.64 10.70 5.66
N VAL A 58 20.71 10.28 4.97
CA VAL A 58 20.61 9.62 3.66
C VAL A 58 19.82 8.32 3.78
N ASP A 59 20.07 7.56 4.86
CA ASP A 59 19.30 6.35 5.17
C ASP A 59 17.81 6.65 5.41
N LEU A 60 17.49 7.78 6.07
CA LEU A 60 16.12 8.25 6.23
C LEU A 60 15.48 8.62 4.89
N GLY A 61 16.18 9.36 4.03
CA GLY A 61 15.70 9.69 2.69
C GLY A 61 15.37 8.44 1.86
N LEU A 62 16.25 7.44 1.88
CA LEU A 62 16.02 6.15 1.22
C LEU A 62 14.82 5.39 1.83
N ALA A 63 14.73 5.32 3.16
CA ALA A 63 13.61 4.67 3.83
C ALA A 63 12.26 5.34 3.50
N VAL A 64 12.23 6.67 3.39
CA VAL A 64 11.03 7.43 3.00
C VAL A 64 10.63 7.12 1.55
N ARG A 65 11.58 6.93 0.62
CA ARG A 65 11.27 6.48 -0.77
C ARG A 65 10.72 5.07 -0.80
N GLU A 66 11.33 4.15 -0.07
CA GLU A 66 10.81 2.78 0.08
C GLU A 66 9.38 2.80 0.64
N ALA A 67 9.10 3.67 1.62
CA ALA A 67 7.75 3.85 2.15
C ALA A 67 6.78 4.43 1.11
N ALA A 68 7.22 5.37 0.27
CA ALA A 68 6.41 5.89 -0.83
C ALA A 68 6.04 4.78 -1.83
N GLU A 69 7.02 3.99 -2.25
CA GLU A 69 6.84 2.86 -3.16
C GLU A 69 5.89 1.81 -2.59
N ALA A 70 6.07 1.44 -1.31
CA ALA A 70 5.20 0.49 -0.63
C ALA A 70 3.75 0.99 -0.55
N ASN A 71 3.54 2.28 -0.25
CA ASN A 71 2.20 2.88 -0.26
C ASN A 71 1.56 2.89 -1.67
N ARG A 72 2.33 3.12 -2.74
CA ARG A 72 1.83 3.00 -4.12
C ARG A 72 1.45 1.56 -4.46
N ALA A 73 2.29 0.60 -4.08
CA ALA A 73 2.01 -0.82 -4.28
C ALA A 73 0.74 -1.24 -3.53
N PHE A 74 0.57 -0.79 -2.29
CA PHE A 74 -0.65 -1.02 -1.52
C PHE A 74 -1.89 -0.40 -2.17
N ALA A 75 -1.79 0.84 -2.66
CA ALA A 75 -2.90 1.49 -3.38
C ALA A 75 -3.24 0.78 -4.71
N ALA A 76 -2.27 0.13 -5.35
CA ALA A 76 -2.51 -0.71 -6.52
C ALA A 76 -3.22 -2.02 -6.12
N ALA A 77 -2.73 -2.69 -5.07
CA ALA A 77 -3.31 -3.93 -4.56
C ALA A 77 -4.77 -3.76 -4.12
N CYS A 78 -5.10 -2.63 -3.48
CA CYS A 78 -6.48 -2.26 -3.14
C CYS A 78 -7.40 -2.27 -4.36
N ARG A 79 -6.93 -1.76 -5.51
CA ARG A 79 -7.72 -1.66 -6.74
C ARG A 79 -7.86 -3.00 -7.46
N ASN A 80 -6.88 -3.90 -7.31
CA ASN A 80 -6.88 -5.22 -7.92
C ASN A 80 -7.76 -6.21 -7.15
N GLY A 81 -8.07 -5.99 -5.88
CA GLY A 81 -8.89 -6.95 -5.11
C GLY A 81 -8.27 -8.34 -4.97
N ASP A 82 -6.95 -8.41 -5.07
CA ASP A 82 -6.15 -9.58 -4.73
C ASP A 82 -5.75 -9.48 -3.25
N GLU A 83 -6.32 -10.37 -2.43
CA GLU A 83 -6.15 -10.37 -0.97
C GLU A 83 -4.71 -10.71 -0.56
N GLU A 84 -4.03 -11.61 -1.29
CA GLU A 84 -2.63 -11.93 -1.03
C GLU A 84 -1.71 -10.75 -1.38
N GLU A 85 -1.99 -10.08 -2.51
CA GLU A 85 -1.28 -8.88 -2.90
C GLU A 85 -1.49 -7.74 -1.88
N PHE A 86 -2.72 -7.57 -1.41
CA PHE A 86 -3.08 -6.60 -0.37
C PHE A 86 -2.32 -6.85 0.94
N ASP A 87 -2.35 -8.09 1.44
CA ASP A 87 -1.68 -8.47 2.70
C ASP A 87 -0.16 -8.36 2.61
N ARG A 88 0.41 -8.68 1.44
CA ARG A 88 1.84 -8.50 1.18
C ARG A 88 2.20 -7.02 1.20
N ALA A 89 1.47 -6.19 0.46
CA ALA A 89 1.72 -4.76 0.39
C ALA A 89 1.51 -4.07 1.75
N LEU A 90 0.55 -4.54 2.56
CA LEU A 90 0.31 -4.02 3.91
C LEU A 90 1.51 -4.26 4.83
N ARG A 91 2.03 -5.49 4.82
CA ARG A 91 3.21 -5.88 5.62
C ARG A 91 4.45 -5.12 5.19
N GLU A 92 4.64 -4.95 3.89
CA GLU A 92 5.75 -4.18 3.34
C GLU A 92 5.67 -2.70 3.74
N THR A 93 4.50 -2.08 3.57
CA THR A 93 4.26 -0.68 3.98
C THR A 93 4.48 -0.48 5.48
N SER A 94 4.02 -1.42 6.31
CA SER A 94 4.20 -1.34 7.76
C SER A 94 5.68 -1.43 8.15
N ARG A 95 6.45 -2.29 7.47
CA ARG A 95 7.89 -2.45 7.70
C ARG A 95 8.69 -1.21 7.31
N THR A 96 8.40 -0.62 6.16
CA THR A 96 9.12 0.58 5.70
C THR A 96 8.80 1.80 6.57
N ILE A 97 7.55 1.94 7.03
CA ILE A 97 7.19 2.97 8.01
C ILE A 97 7.93 2.77 9.34
N ALA A 98 7.97 1.55 9.88
CA ALA A 98 8.69 1.27 11.12
C ALA A 98 10.18 1.63 11.00
N ARG A 99 10.82 1.27 9.88
CA ARG A 99 12.21 1.67 9.61
C ARG A 99 12.39 3.20 9.57
N CYS A 100 11.45 3.94 8.98
CA CYS A 100 11.50 5.41 9.00
C CYS A 100 11.44 5.95 10.44
N VAL A 101 10.57 5.39 11.29
CA VAL A 101 10.45 5.78 12.70
C VAL A 101 11.75 5.52 13.46
N ASP A 102 12.33 4.32 13.32
CA ASP A 102 13.60 3.96 13.98
C ASP A 102 14.74 4.92 13.61
N LEU A 103 14.80 5.35 12.33
CA LEU A 103 15.81 6.30 11.85
C LEU A 103 15.59 7.71 12.38
N VAL A 104 14.34 8.16 12.50
CA VAL A 104 14.00 9.45 13.12
C VAL A 104 14.35 9.45 14.60
N GLU A 105 14.04 8.37 15.33
CA GLU A 105 14.40 8.23 16.74
C GLU A 105 15.92 8.23 16.96
N ALA A 106 16.67 7.58 16.06
CA ALA A 106 18.13 7.57 16.09
C ALA A 106 18.74 8.94 15.72
N LEU A 107 18.04 9.77 14.94
CA LEU A 107 18.42 11.16 14.66
C LEU A 107 18.16 12.08 15.86
N ASP A 108 17.01 11.94 16.52
CA ASP A 108 16.64 12.75 17.69
C ASP A 108 17.50 12.45 18.92
N SER A 109 18.09 11.25 18.98
CA SER A 109 18.97 10.83 20.07
C SER A 109 20.42 11.35 19.97
N LYS A 110 20.75 12.17 18.97
CA LYS A 110 22.09 12.76 18.74
C LYS A 110 22.17 14.20 19.23
#